data_AF-A0A6M3JKF9-F1
#
_entry.id   AF-A0A6M3JKF9-F1
#
_cell.length_a   1.000
_cell.length_b   1.000
_cell.length_c   1.000
_cell.angle_alpha   90.00
_cell.angle_beta   90.00
_cell.angle_gamma   90.00
#
_symmetry.space_group_name_H-M   'P 1'
#
loop_
_entity.id
_entity.type
_entity.pdbx_description
1 polymer ?
#
loop_
_entity_poly.entity_id
_entity_poly.type
_entity_poly.pdbx_seq_one_letter_code
_entity_poly.pdbx_strand_id
1 'polypeptide(L)'
;MIDLDASIYIEYDDGTKEPLALIETAEDKGQVYKTATVTLKLAQRAKIPCFVLLYKLSKNPNPADNRYSDIESFRVKRLYPKLESTWRILTPDKWAETLLSLRIWQSEKLDKEFSLH
;
A
#
# COMPACT_ATOMS: atom_id res chain seq x y z
N MET A 1 -12.92 1.16 14.20
CA MET A 1 -11.78 2.09 14.16
C MET A 1 -10.77 1.47 13.22
N ILE A 2 -10.39 2.18 12.15
CA ILE A 2 -9.22 1.81 11.33
C ILE A 2 -8.08 2.68 11.85
N ASP A 3 -6.95 2.06 12.16
CA ASP A 3 -5.74 2.83 12.46
C ASP A 3 -5.12 3.23 11.12
N LEU A 4 -4.80 4.51 10.95
CA LEU A 4 -4.26 5.04 9.70
C LEU A 4 -2.81 5.44 9.92
N ASP A 5 -1.91 4.53 9.61
CA ASP A 5 -0.48 4.82 9.52
C ASP A 5 -0.16 5.30 8.11
N ALA A 6 0.01 6.60 7.94
CA ALA A 6 0.26 7.20 6.63
C ALA A 6 1.75 7.50 6.40
N SER A 7 2.30 7.02 5.29
CA SER A 7 3.60 7.46 4.80
C SER A 7 3.47 8.72 3.96
N ILE A 8 4.11 9.81 4.41
CA ILE A 8 4.17 11.09 3.68
C ILE A 8 4.70 10.82 2.26
N TYR A 9 4.06 11.42 1.25
CA TYR A 9 4.42 11.31 -0.17
C TYR A 9 4.07 9.99 -0.88
N ILE A 10 3.46 9.03 -0.20
CA ILE A 10 3.07 7.75 -0.80
C ILE A 10 1.55 7.56 -0.77
N GLU A 11 0.93 7.84 0.37
CA GLU A 11 -0.48 7.50 0.60
C GLU A 11 -1.43 8.68 0.45
N TYR A 12 -0.89 9.90 0.36
CA TYR A 12 -1.67 11.12 0.10
C TYR A 12 -0.89 12.15 -0.72
N ASP A 13 -1.63 13.03 -1.39
CA ASP A 13 -1.11 14.11 -2.21
C ASP A 13 -0.35 15.19 -1.40
N ASP A 14 0.73 15.74 -1.98
CA ASP A 14 1.53 16.78 -1.33
C ASP A 14 0.90 18.17 -1.50
N GLY A 15 -0.09 18.44 -0.66
CA GLY A 15 -0.77 19.72 -0.62
C GLY A 15 -2.20 19.53 -0.15
N THR A 16 -3.02 18.91 -1.00
CA THR A 16 -4.44 18.66 -0.73
C THR A 16 -4.66 17.61 0.37
N LYS A 17 -3.67 16.72 0.58
CA LYS A 17 -3.74 15.57 1.48
C LYS A 17 -4.85 14.57 1.09
N GLU A 18 -5.27 14.58 -0.18
CA GLU A 18 -6.19 13.58 -0.72
C GLU A 18 -5.54 12.19 -0.73
N PRO A 19 -6.26 11.12 -0.32
CA PRO A 19 -5.69 9.79 -0.26
C PRO A 19 -5.45 9.23 -1.67
N LEU A 20 -4.29 8.64 -1.87
CA LEU A 20 -3.90 8.04 -3.15
C LEU A 20 -4.10 6.53 -3.14
N ALA A 21 -4.01 5.86 -1.98
CA ALA A 21 -4.25 4.43 -1.87
C ALA A 21 -4.54 4.00 -0.44
N LEU A 22 -5.12 2.81 -0.28
CA LEU A 22 -5.24 2.14 1.01
C LEU A 22 -4.48 0.81 1.00
N ILE A 23 -3.56 0.63 1.95
CA ILE A 23 -2.71 -0.56 2.04
C ILE A 23 -2.94 -1.21 3.41
N GLU A 24 -3.51 -2.41 3.42
CA GLU A 24 -3.65 -3.22 4.62
C GLU A 24 -2.36 -4.02 4.84
N THR A 25 -1.61 -3.70 5.89
CA THR A 25 -0.36 -4.39 6.23
C THR A 25 -0.55 -5.46 7.30
N ALA A 26 0.24 -6.52 7.26
CA ALA A 26 0.35 -7.51 8.34
C ALA A 26 1.66 -8.30 8.21
N GLU A 27 2.12 -8.92 9.28
CA GLU A 27 3.25 -9.85 9.18
C GLU A 27 2.85 -11.11 8.40
N ASP A 28 3.78 -11.61 7.58
CA ASP A 28 3.64 -12.86 6.86
C ASP A 28 3.92 -14.07 7.77
N LYS A 29 2.86 -14.78 8.15
CA LYS A 29 2.90 -16.05 8.89
C LYS A 29 2.61 -17.26 8.00
N GLY A 30 2.69 -17.11 6.67
CA GLY A 30 2.36 -18.15 5.70
C GLY A 30 0.87 -18.24 5.34
N GLN A 31 0.04 -17.28 5.79
CA GLN A 31 -1.40 -17.27 5.48
C GLN A 31 -1.68 -17.23 3.97
N VAL A 32 -2.68 -17.97 3.50
CA VAL A 32 -3.10 -17.95 2.08
C VAL A 32 -4.06 -16.81 1.77
N TYR A 33 -4.71 -16.25 2.79
CA TYR A 33 -5.64 -15.13 2.71
C TYR A 33 -5.46 -14.17 3.89
N LYS A 34 -5.89 -12.92 3.71
CA LYS A 34 -6.05 -11.90 4.76
C LYS A 34 -7.32 -11.12 4.46
N THR A 35 -8.20 -11.04 5.46
CA THR A 35 -9.41 -10.23 5.37
C THR A 35 -9.04 -8.75 5.48
N ALA A 36 -9.53 -7.94 4.55
CA ALA A 36 -9.36 -6.48 4.51
C ALA A 36 -10.68 -5.79 4.09
N THR A 37 -11.81 -6.33 4.55
CA THR A 37 -13.16 -5.95 4.08
C THR A 37 -13.46 -4.47 4.27
N VAL A 38 -13.10 -3.91 5.43
CA VAL A 38 -13.34 -2.48 5.73
C VAL A 38 -12.51 -1.60 4.82
N THR A 39 -11.21 -1.86 4.72
CA THR A 39 -10.25 -1.17 3.85
C THR A 39 -10.68 -1.22 2.39
N LEU A 40 -11.11 -2.38 1.89
CA LEU A 40 -11.67 -2.54 0.55
C LEU A 40 -12.94 -1.70 0.35
N LYS A 41 -13.86 -1.71 1.31
CA LYS A 41 -15.11 -0.93 1.21
C LYS A 41 -14.86 0.57 1.24
N LEU A 42 -13.84 1.03 1.97
CA LEU A 42 -13.42 2.44 1.95
C LEU A 42 -12.81 2.80 0.60
N ALA A 43 -11.88 2.01 0.09
CA ALA A 43 -11.27 2.19 -1.22
C ALA A 43 -12.29 2.26 -2.36
N GLN A 44 -13.30 1.37 -2.33
CA GLN A 44 -14.39 1.37 -3.31
C GLN A 44 -15.22 2.66 -3.28
N ARG A 45 -15.47 3.23 -2.09
CA ARG A 45 -16.23 4.49 -1.94
C ARG A 45 -15.41 5.69 -2.37
N ALA A 46 -14.14 5.73 -1.98
CA ALA A 46 -13.20 6.77 -2.36
C ALA A 46 -12.70 6.64 -3.81
N LYS A 47 -12.98 5.51 -4.49
CA LYS A 47 -12.49 5.18 -5.83
C LYS A 47 -10.97 5.26 -5.96
N ILE A 48 -10.27 4.79 -4.93
CA ILE A 48 -8.80 4.73 -4.86
C ILE A 48 -8.32 3.28 -4.74
N PRO A 49 -7.11 2.96 -5.23
CA PRO A 49 -6.51 1.63 -5.15
C PRO A 49 -6.46 1.04 -3.73
N CYS A 50 -6.60 -0.28 -3.65
CA CYS A 50 -6.49 -1.02 -2.39
C CYS A 50 -5.60 -2.24 -2.52
N PHE A 51 -4.71 -2.45 -1.56
CA PHE A 51 -3.77 -3.56 -1.51
C PHE A 51 -3.76 -4.23 -0.14
N VAL A 52 -3.41 -5.52 -0.12
CA VAL A 52 -2.89 -6.20 1.06
C VAL A 52 -1.40 -6.41 0.87
N LEU A 53 -0.64 -6.11 1.91
CA LEU A 53 0.81 -6.22 1.95
C LEU A 53 1.24 -7.04 3.17
N LEU A 54 1.71 -8.27 2.93
CA LEU A 54 2.22 -9.13 3.99
C LEU A 54 3.75 -9.06 4.02
N TYR A 55 4.34 -8.56 5.11
CA TYR A 55 5.79 -8.38 5.21
C TYR A 55 6.44 -9.55 5.96
N LYS A 56 7.59 -10.00 5.46
CA LYS A 56 8.43 -11.00 6.12
C LYS A 56 9.68 -10.32 6.65
N LEU A 57 9.98 -10.53 7.94
CA LEU A 57 11.17 -9.97 8.58
C LEU A 57 12.42 -10.77 8.20
N SER A 58 13.52 -10.05 8.02
CA SER A 58 14.85 -10.60 7.82
C SER A 58 15.54 -10.88 9.16
N LYS A 59 16.68 -11.56 9.10
CA LYS A 59 17.59 -11.71 10.26
C LYS A 59 18.51 -10.50 10.45
N ASN A 60 18.58 -9.60 9.47
CA ASN A 60 19.44 -8.44 9.52
C ASN A 60 18.75 -7.31 10.30
N PRO A 61 19.51 -6.47 11.02
CA PRO A 61 18.95 -5.28 11.66
C PRO A 61 18.53 -4.26 10.60
N ASN A 62 17.46 -3.52 10.88
CA ASN A 62 17.00 -2.42 10.04
C ASN A 62 18.08 -1.32 10.02
N PRO A 63 18.50 -0.84 8.84
CA PRO A 63 19.56 0.15 8.71
C PRO A 63 19.18 1.53 9.31
N ALA A 64 17.90 1.85 9.41
CA ALA A 64 17.42 3.09 10.02
C ALA A 64 17.32 2.99 11.56
N ASP A 65 17.07 1.80 12.08
CA ASP A 65 16.99 1.54 13.54
C ASP A 65 17.33 0.07 13.84
N ASN A 66 18.55 -0.16 14.32
CA ASN A 66 19.09 -1.50 14.55
C ASN A 66 18.38 -2.31 15.65
N ARG A 67 17.45 -1.71 16.41
CA ARG A 67 16.62 -2.40 17.40
C ARG A 67 15.55 -3.28 16.77
N TYR A 68 15.22 -3.02 15.50
CA TYR A 68 14.20 -3.74 14.75
C TYR A 68 14.84 -4.57 13.63
N SER A 69 14.20 -5.67 13.27
CA SER A 69 14.58 -6.44 12.08
C SER A 69 14.22 -5.69 10.80
N ASP A 70 15.07 -5.77 9.80
CA ASP A 70 14.76 -5.27 8.46
C ASP A 70 13.71 -6.15 7.76
N ILE A 71 13.10 -5.66 6.69
CA ILE A 71 12.13 -6.41 5.88
C ILE A 71 12.88 -7.20 4.79
N GLU A 72 12.64 -8.51 4.74
CA GLU A 72 13.18 -9.40 3.71
C GLU A 72 12.38 -9.31 2.40
N SER A 73 11.05 -9.36 2.51
CA SER A 73 10.17 -9.44 1.35
C SER A 73 8.73 -9.08 1.69
N PHE A 74 7.94 -8.85 0.64
CA PHE A 74 6.52 -8.63 0.73
C PHE A 74 5.75 -9.63 -0.14
N ARG A 75 4.63 -10.16 0.36
CA ARG A 75 3.56 -10.71 -0.48
C ARG A 75 2.48 -9.67 -0.66
N VAL A 76 2.24 -9.29 -1.92
CA VAL A 76 1.31 -8.21 -2.28
C VAL A 76 0.14 -8.78 -3.07
N LYS A 77 -1.06 -8.26 -2.79
CA LYS A 77 -2.26 -8.57 -3.55
C LYS A 77 -3.13 -7.33 -3.69
N ARG A 78 -3.42 -6.92 -4.93
CA ARG A 78 -4.39 -5.85 -5.18
C ARG A 78 -5.81 -6.35 -4.96
N LEU A 79 -6.60 -5.58 -4.22
CA LEU A 79 -8.02 -5.85 -3.96
C LEU A 79 -8.95 -4.98 -4.81
N TYR A 80 -8.54 -3.76 -5.13
CA TYR A 80 -9.31 -2.79 -5.93
C TYR A 80 -8.35 -1.94 -6.79
N PRO A 81 -8.73 -1.53 -8.02
CA PRO A 81 -10.02 -1.73 -8.70
C PRO A 81 -10.24 -3.13 -9.26
N LYS A 82 -9.16 -3.87 -9.53
CA LYS A 82 -9.21 -5.26 -10.03
C LYS A 82 -8.50 -6.17 -9.05
N LEU A 83 -9.27 -7.10 -8.48
CA LEU A 83 -8.76 -8.15 -7.61
C LEU A 83 -7.73 -9.00 -8.37
N GLU A 84 -6.55 -9.15 -7.78
CA GLU A 84 -5.55 -10.13 -8.22
C GLU A 84 -5.96 -11.52 -7.69
N SER A 85 -5.77 -12.56 -8.50
CA SER A 85 -6.06 -13.95 -8.08
C SER A 85 -4.94 -14.50 -7.20
N THR A 86 -3.68 -14.14 -7.52
CA THR A 86 -2.47 -14.66 -6.89
C THR A 86 -1.72 -13.59 -6.10
N TRP A 87 -0.86 -14.05 -5.18
CA TRP A 87 0.10 -13.19 -4.49
C TRP A 87 1.31 -12.93 -5.37
N ARG A 88 1.80 -11.70 -5.38
CA ARG A 88 3.11 -11.33 -5.95
C ARG A 88 4.13 -11.24 -4.83
N ILE A 89 5.30 -11.80 -5.02
CA ILE A 89 6.42 -11.66 -4.08
C ILE A 89 7.30 -10.51 -4.59
N LEU A 90 7.49 -9.48 -3.76
CA LEU A 90 8.30 -8.31 -4.08
C LEU A 90 9.40 -8.13 -3.03
N THR A 91 10.54 -7.60 -3.47
CA THR A 91 11.56 -7.05 -2.56
C THR A 91 11.11 -5.69 -2.01
N PRO A 92 11.73 -5.18 -0.93
CA PRO A 92 11.45 -3.83 -0.45
C PRO A 92 11.66 -2.74 -1.51
N ASP A 93 12.74 -2.81 -2.28
CA ASP A 93 13.01 -1.86 -3.37
C ASP A 93 11.91 -1.89 -4.42
N LYS A 94 11.46 -3.10 -4.81
CA LYS A 94 10.41 -3.22 -5.83
C LYS A 94 9.06 -2.73 -5.33
N TRP A 95 8.80 -2.88 -4.04
CA TRP A 95 7.63 -2.29 -3.42
C TRP A 95 7.72 -0.76 -3.39
N ALA A 96 8.87 -0.19 -3.04
CA ALA A 96 9.09 1.26 -3.09
C ALA A 96 8.87 1.84 -4.49
N GLU A 97 9.39 1.19 -5.54
CA GLU A 97 9.12 1.57 -6.94
C GLU A 97 7.62 1.52 -7.29
N THR A 98 6.91 0.53 -6.75
CA THR A 98 5.46 0.38 -6.95
C THR A 98 4.70 1.53 -6.29
N LEU A 99 5.10 1.94 -5.08
CA LEU A 99 4.52 3.07 -4.36
C LEU A 99 4.73 4.39 -5.12
N LEU A 100 5.93 4.62 -5.67
CA LEU A 100 6.21 5.79 -6.50
C LEU A 100 5.33 5.83 -7.76
N SER A 101 5.20 4.69 -8.45
CA SER A 101 4.35 4.58 -9.64
C SER A 101 2.87 4.81 -9.31
N LEU A 102 2.42 4.29 -8.16
CA LEU A 102 1.06 4.45 -7.65
C LEU A 102 0.74 5.92 -7.35
N ARG A 103 1.68 6.62 -6.72
CA ARG A 103 1.57 8.05 -6.42
C ARG A 103 1.36 8.86 -7.71
N ILE A 104 2.26 8.71 -8.68
CA ILE A 104 2.19 9.44 -9.97
C ILE A 104 0.83 9.22 -10.63
N TRP A 105 0.41 7.96 -10.76
CA TRP A 105 -0.86 7.62 -11.39
C TRP A 105 -2.08 8.24 -10.68
N GLN A 106 -2.11 8.25 -9.35
CA GLN A 106 -3.25 8.77 -8.60
C GLN A 106 -3.25 10.30 -8.52
N SER A 107 -2.10 10.93 -8.40
CA SER A 107 -1.99 12.40 -8.51
C SER A 107 -2.46 12.88 -9.88
N GLU A 108 -2.02 12.26 -10.98
CA GLU A 108 -2.48 12.60 -12.33
C GLU A 108 -4.00 12.43 -12.51
N LYS A 109 -4.60 11.47 -11.80
CA LYS A 109 -6.05 11.26 -11.80
C LYS A 109 -6.76 12.40 -11.08
N LEU A 110 -6.28 12.79 -9.90
CA LEU A 110 -6.83 13.89 -9.12
C LEU A 110 -6.72 15.22 -9.89
N ASP A 111 -5.56 15.52 -10.47
CA ASP A 111 -5.35 16.75 -11.25
C ASP A 111 -6.36 16.89 -12.40
N LYS A 112 -6.67 15.77 -13.08
CA LYS A 112 -7.68 15.73 -14.14
C LYS A 112 -9.09 15.95 -13.58
N GLU A 113 -9.42 15.36 -12.43
CA GLU A 113 -10.73 15.54 -11.78
C GLU A 113 -10.92 17.00 -11.31
N PHE A 114 -9.88 17.63 -10.74
CA PHE A 114 -9.93 19.04 -10.34
C PHE A 114 -9.96 20.01 -11.52
N SER A 115 -9.29 19.70 -12.64
CA SER A 115 -9.30 20.55 -13.84
C SER A 115 -10.64 20.56 -14.59
N LEU A 116 -11.56 19.65 -14.25
CA LEU A 116 -12.90 19.54 -14.83
C LEU A 116 -13.97 20.30 -14.02
N HIS A 117 -13.59 20.93 -12.90
CA HIS A 117 -14.44 21.73 -12.02
C HIS A 117 -14.00 23.20 -12.03
#